data_AF-A0A4Q3T9G6-F1
#
_entry.id   AF-A0A4Q3T9G6-F1
#
_cell.length_a   1.000
_cell.length_b   1.000
_cell.length_c   1.000
_cell.angle_alpha   90.00
_cell.angle_beta   90.00
_cell.angle_gamma   90.00
#
_symmetry.space_group_name_H-M   'P 1'
#
loop_
_entity.id
_entity.type
_entity.pdbx_description
1 polymer ?
#
loop_
_entity_poly.entity_id
_entity_poly.type
_entity_poly.pdbx_seq_one_letter_code
_entity_poly.pdbx_strand_id
1 'polypeptide(L)' 'MNLAPAQLQEHLKRGLKSLYTLHGDEPLLLQEFADALRAAARAQGYTERTVHT' A
#
# COMPACT_ATOMS: atom_id res chain seq x y z
N MET A 1 0.10 12.76 3.87
CA MET A 1 -1.26 12.44 4.34
C MET A 1 -1.16 11.16 5.14
N ASN A 2 -1.45 11.18 6.44
CA ASN A 2 -1.43 9.95 7.24
C ASN A 2 -2.76 9.21 7.00
N LEU A 3 -2.69 8.04 6.36
CA LEU A 3 -3.89 7.28 5.99
C LEU A 3 -4.18 6.25 7.07
N ALA A 4 -5.37 6.30 7.67
CA ALA A 4 -5.79 5.25 8.60
C ALA A 4 -5.95 3.91 7.85
N PRO A 5 -5.68 2.75 8.49
CA PRO A 5 -5.86 1.43 7.89
C PRO A 5 -7.23 1.22 7.26
N ALA A 6 -8.28 1.70 7.93
CA ALA A 6 -9.65 1.62 7.44
C ALA A 6 -9.89 2.42 6.14
N GLN A 7 -9.12 3.49 5.90
CA GLN A 7 -9.25 4.33 4.71
C GLN A 7 -8.40 3.83 3.53
N LEU A 8 -7.50 2.86 3.78
CA LEU A 8 -6.60 2.32 2.76
C LEU A 8 -7.37 1.67 1.61
N GLN A 9 -8.32 0.78 1.90
CA GLN A 9 -9.08 0.08 0.86
C GLN A 9 -9.86 1.06 -0.04
N GLU A 10 -10.54 2.03 0.56
CA GLU A 10 -11.28 3.07 -0.18
C GLU A 10 -10.34 3.91 -1.04
N HIS A 11 -9.15 4.24 -0.53
CA HIS A 11 -8.15 4.99 -1.27
C HIS A 11 -7.55 4.17 -2.42
N LEU A 12 -7.24 2.90 -2.20
CA LEU A 12 -6.74 1.98 -3.23
C LEU A 12 -7.76 1.79 -4.37
N LYS A 13 -9.06 1.78 -4.05
CA LYS A 13 -10.14 1.77 -5.06
C LYS A 13 -10.23 3.05 -5.87
N ARG A 14 -9.97 4.22 -5.25
CA ARG A 14 -9.96 5.52 -5.95
C ARG A 14 -8.74 5.71 -6.84
N GLY A 15 -7.64 5.02 -6.56
CA GLY A 15 -6.43 5.01 -7.39
C GLY A 15 -5.16 4.95 -6.56
N LEU A 16 -4.14 4.27 -7.09
CA LEU A 16 -2.82 4.21 -6.45
C LEU A 16 -2.08 5.54 -6.67
N LYS A 17 -1.44 6.04 -5.62
CA LYS A 17 -0.49 7.16 -5.70
C LYS A 17 0.91 6.63 -6.04
N SER A 18 1.73 7.48 -6.65
CA SER A 18 3.10 7.14 -7.05
C SER A 18 4.05 6.85 -5.88
N LEU A 19 3.74 7.34 -4.67
CA LEU A 19 4.56 7.15 -3.48
C LEU A 19 3.68 6.94 -2.25
N TYR A 20 4.02 5.94 -1.44
CA TYR A 20 3.43 5.70 -0.13
C TYR A 20 4.55 5.51 0.90
N THR A 21 4.45 6.23 2.01
CA THR A 21 5.37 6.08 3.15
C THR A 21 4.65 5.30 4.24
N LEU A 22 5.18 4.13 4.59
CA LEU A 22 4.67 3.30 5.67
C LEU A 22 5.45 3.63 6.93
N HIS A 23 4.77 4.11 7.97
CA HIS A 23 5.37 4.43 9.26
C HIS A 23 4.43 3.98 10.38
N GLY A 24 4.98 3.35 11.42
CA GLY A 24 4.20 2.82 12.53
C GLY A 24 5.06 1.95 13.43
N ASP A 25 4.64 1.84 14.69
CA ASP A 25 5.33 1.03 15.70
C ASP A 25 4.92 -0.46 15.61
N GLU A 26 3.80 -0.73 14.94
CA GLU A 26 3.25 -2.08 14.78
C GLU A 26 3.70 -2.71 13.45
N PRO A 27 4.63 -3.68 13.46
CA PRO A 27 5.15 -4.29 12.23
C PRO A 27 4.09 -5.09 11.47
N LEU A 28 3.10 -5.66 12.18
CA LEU A 28 2.01 -6.41 11.56
C LEU A 28 1.15 -5.50 10.68
N LEU A 29 0.75 -4.34 11.21
CA LEU A 29 -0.02 -3.35 10.46
C LEU A 29 0.75 -2.85 9.23
N LEU A 30 2.06 -2.60 9.37
CA LEU A 30 2.90 -2.21 8.23
C LEU A 30 2.90 -3.28 7.13
N GLN A 31 2.99 -4.54 7.51
CA GLN A 31 2.99 -5.66 6.56
C GLN A 31 1.63 -5.79 5.85
N GLU A 32 0.52 -5.68 6.58
CA GLU A 32 -0.83 -5.73 6.01
C GLU A 32 -1.06 -4.55 5.04
N PHE A 33 -0.60 -3.35 5.40
CA PHE A 33 -0.64 -2.20 4.50
C PHE A 33 0.15 -2.44 3.21
N ALA A 34 1.38 -2.93 3.34
CA ALA A 34 2.23 -3.22 2.19
C ALA A 34 1.59 -4.29 1.29
N ASP A 35 0.96 -5.30 1.89
CA ASP A 35 0.27 -6.35 1.13
C ASP A 35 -0.96 -5.81 0.39
N ALA A 36 -1.80 -5.01 1.04
CA ALA A 36 -2.95 -4.36 0.42
C ALA A 36 -2.55 -3.46 -0.76
N LEU A 37 -1.47 -2.69 -0.61
CA LEU A 37 -0.89 -1.90 -1.71
C LEU A 37 -0.49 -2.79 -2.89
N ARG A 38 0.20 -3.90 -2.63
CA ARG A 38 0.64 -4.82 -3.68
C ARG A 38 -0.54 -5.50 -4.36
N ALA A 39 -1.56 -5.91 -3.61
CA ALA A 39 -2.77 -6.52 -4.16
C ALA A 39 -3.50 -5.54 -5.09
N ALA A 40 -3.65 -4.27 -4.66
CA ALA A 40 -4.23 -3.23 -5.49
C ALA A 40 -3.37 -2.91 -6.73
N ALA A 41 -2.04 -2.89 -6.59
CA ALA A 41 -1.12 -2.65 -7.70
C ALA A 41 -1.24 -3.77 -8.75
N ARG A 42 -1.25 -5.04 -8.31
CA ARG A 42 -1.48 -6.16 -9.22
C ARG A 42 -2.85 -6.09 -9.91
N ALA A 43 -3.90 -5.69 -9.19
CA ALA A 43 -5.22 -5.51 -9.76
C ALA A 43 -5.27 -4.41 -10.84
N GLN A 44 -4.39 -3.41 -10.76
CA GLN A 44 -4.23 -2.36 -11.78
C GLN A 44 -3.24 -2.74 -12.90
N GLY A 45 -2.68 -3.96 -12.89
CA GLY A 45 -1.75 -4.45 -13.92
C GLY A 45 -0.27 -4.20 -13.63
N TYR A 46 0.09 -3.70 -12.44
CA TYR A 46 1.49 -3.58 -12.02
C TYR A 46 2.02 -4.95 -11.57
N THR A 47 2.79 -5.61 -12.45
CA THR A 47 3.36 -6.94 -12.21
C THR A 47 4.84 -6.92 -11.85
N GLU A 48 5.56 -5.86 -12.24
CA GLU A 48 6.99 -5.70 -11.94
C GLU A 48 7.21 -5.15 -10.52
N ARG A 49 8.19 -5.72 -9.82
CA ARG A 49 8.60 -5.29 -8.48
C ARG A 49 10.11 -5.14 -8.42
N THR A 50 10.57 -3.90 -8.31
CA THR A 50 11.97 -3.58 -7.99
C THR A 50 12.08 -3.26 -6.51
N VAL A 51 12.95 -3.97 -5.79
CA VAL A 51 13.25 -3.68 -4.38
C VAL A 51 14.67 -3.11 -4.35
N HIS A 52 14.79 -1.89 -3.85
CA HIS A 52 16.08 -1.29 -3.54
C HIS A 52 16.31 -1.48 -2.04
N THR A 53 17.29 -2.32 -1.69
CA THR A 53 17.77 -2.52 -0.31
C THR A 53 18.77 -1.44 0.06
#